data_AF-A0A917QRX6-F1
#
_entry.id   AF-A0A917QRX6-F1
#
_cell.length_a   1.000
_cell.length_b   1.000
_cell.length_c   1.000
_cell.angle_alpha   90.00
_cell.angle_beta   90.00
_cell.angle_gamma   90.00
#
_symmetry.space_group_name_H-M   'P 1'
#
loop_
_entity.id
_entity.type
_entity.pdbx_description
1 polymer ?
#
loop_
_entity_poly.entity_id
_entity_poly.type
_entity_poly.pdbx_seq_one_letter_code
_entity_poly.pdbx_strand_id
1 'polypeptide(L)'
;MSDGQGSAPSTPPGWAENQPPPHASPGQTPWTSPGDSAPHDSGPSAGQAPAGAPGQVPPGQAGPQGYAPPYGPPQGGPAPGAQAPYGQQNPYARQQGPYGPGPQNAGYGQAPWQGAGHGFRPPPQALRPGIIPLRPLGLGDILDGTIKLIRSNPKATLGLSAVAAAIGTLPLAIGQAMYYGSVGGLISEPGALETADEVPLGGVIAQFGGALISVVIQFFLVTVLTGMLTRVLGRAVFGGRVTIGEAWRLTRSRLPALFGLALLTGLIVLVPFALGVALVVGLVAANASGGVIAFTVLVLVMAFVAYALFITTRLALASPAVVLERRGVTDAMRRSWRLVSGDFWRVLGILVLTQIMVSVLGGILSVPVTIVSMVVSLGGQGSLAATVVTTVLFAIGGVLSSMITYPIQAGVNGLLYTDRRMRAEAFDLVLHTAAVEQQRLGWVPATADELWHPSHAAGSGVPGSPVAP
;
A
#
# COMPACT_ATOMS: atom_id res chain seq x y z
N MET A 1 5.71 -52.92 20.81
CA MET A 1 6.18 -52.78 22.20
C MET A 1 7.24 -51.69 22.22
N SER A 2 7.16 -50.82 23.22
CA SER A 2 8.21 -50.04 23.89
C SER A 2 9.68 -50.31 23.54
N ASP A 3 10.66 -49.41 23.76
CA ASP A 3 10.76 -47.96 24.03
C ASP A 3 12.29 -47.67 24.01
N GLY A 4 12.78 -46.45 23.77
CA GLY A 4 14.24 -46.23 23.77
C GLY A 4 14.75 -44.85 23.35
N GLN A 5 14.66 -43.91 24.29
CA GLN A 5 15.02 -42.49 24.17
C GLN A 5 16.39 -42.20 23.53
N GLY A 6 16.44 -41.15 22.69
CA GLY A 6 17.68 -40.61 22.14
C GLY A 6 18.46 -39.72 23.12
N SER A 7 19.78 -39.67 22.93
CA SER A 7 20.71 -38.84 23.71
C SER A 7 20.52 -37.33 23.48
N ALA A 8 20.48 -36.56 24.57
CA ALA A 8 20.41 -35.10 24.53
C ALA A 8 21.74 -34.47 24.07
N PRO A 9 21.71 -33.33 23.32
CA PRO A 9 22.92 -32.63 22.89
C PRO A 9 23.57 -31.81 24.03
N SER A 10 24.90 -31.73 23.98
CA SER A 10 25.78 -31.03 24.92
C SER A 10 25.52 -29.53 25.05
N THR A 11 25.64 -29.00 26.25
CA THR A 11 25.66 -27.57 26.57
C THR A 11 26.85 -26.84 25.91
N PRO A 12 26.65 -25.66 25.28
CA PRO A 12 27.75 -24.83 24.78
C PRO A 12 28.59 -24.20 25.91
N PRO A 13 29.90 -23.95 25.69
CA PRO A 13 30.80 -23.43 26.72
C PRO A 13 30.50 -21.97 27.06
N GLY A 14 30.38 -21.66 28.36
CA GLY A 14 30.14 -20.30 28.86
C GLY A 14 29.31 -20.21 30.15
N TRP A 15 28.72 -21.31 30.62
CA TRP A 15 27.94 -21.36 31.86
C TRP A 15 28.81 -21.77 33.05
N ALA A 16 28.82 -20.96 34.11
CA ALA A 16 29.46 -21.28 35.38
C ALA A 16 28.50 -22.04 36.31
N GLU A 17 29.02 -23.02 37.03
CA GLU A 17 28.26 -24.02 37.82
C GLU A 17 27.53 -23.46 39.05
N ASN A 18 27.70 -22.16 39.37
CA ASN A 18 27.22 -21.50 40.58
C ASN A 18 26.23 -20.34 40.30
N GLN A 19 25.16 -20.59 39.55
CA GLN A 19 23.98 -19.70 39.50
C GLN A 19 22.75 -20.38 40.11
N PRO A 20 22.03 -19.74 41.05
CA PRO A 20 20.79 -20.31 41.60
C PRO A 20 19.66 -20.29 40.55
N PRO A 21 18.77 -21.29 40.53
CA PRO A 21 17.73 -21.42 39.50
C PRO A 21 16.66 -20.32 39.62
N PRO A 22 16.19 -19.73 38.50
CA PRO A 22 15.12 -18.74 38.55
C PRO A 22 13.75 -19.37 38.87
N HIS A 23 13.23 -19.03 40.05
CA HIS A 23 11.81 -19.00 40.42
C HIS A 23 11.02 -20.33 40.40
N ALA A 24 10.84 -20.90 41.60
CA ALA A 24 9.72 -21.79 41.89
C ALA A 24 8.43 -20.97 42.06
N SER A 25 7.36 -21.33 41.32
CA SER A 25 6.02 -20.75 41.47
C SER A 25 5.26 -21.42 42.62
N PRO A 26 4.65 -20.67 43.55
CA PRO A 26 3.77 -21.24 44.56
C PRO A 26 2.44 -21.74 43.97
N GLY A 27 1.91 -22.80 44.58
CA GLY A 27 0.78 -23.63 44.17
C GLY A 27 -0.32 -23.03 43.27
N GLN A 28 -0.61 -23.72 42.17
CA GLN A 28 -1.85 -23.58 41.42
C GLN A 28 -2.68 -24.86 41.54
N THR A 29 -3.89 -24.73 42.08
CA THR A 29 -4.94 -25.75 42.02
C THR A 29 -5.46 -25.89 40.58
N PRO A 30 -5.59 -27.10 40.01
CA PRO A 30 -6.19 -27.28 38.69
C PRO A 30 -7.66 -26.87 38.69
N TRP A 31 -8.08 -26.07 37.70
CA TRP A 31 -9.46 -25.66 37.50
C TRP A 31 -10.21 -26.67 36.62
N THR A 32 -11.32 -27.23 37.10
CA THR A 32 -12.14 -28.22 36.38
C THR A 32 -13.41 -27.60 35.79
N SER A 33 -13.73 -27.92 34.54
CA SER A 33 -14.96 -27.45 33.87
C SER A 33 -16.22 -28.16 34.39
N PRO A 34 -17.33 -27.45 34.65
CA PRO A 34 -18.60 -28.09 35.00
C PRO A 34 -19.27 -28.73 33.77
N GLY A 35 -19.52 -30.04 33.86
CA GLY A 35 -20.35 -30.76 32.88
C GLY A 35 -19.69 -32.02 32.32
N ASP A 36 -19.75 -33.13 33.07
CA ASP A 36 -20.24 -34.43 32.59
C ASP A 36 -20.25 -35.44 33.73
N SER A 37 -21.42 -36.00 34.02
CA SER A 37 -21.66 -36.93 35.13
C SER A 37 -21.67 -38.37 34.64
N ALA A 38 -20.63 -39.14 34.99
CA ALA A 38 -20.58 -40.60 34.85
C ALA A 38 -20.29 -41.24 36.22
N PRO A 39 -21.05 -42.27 36.67
CA PRO A 39 -20.86 -42.85 38.01
C PRO A 39 -19.63 -43.77 38.12
N HIS A 40 -19.14 -43.94 39.34
CA HIS A 40 -18.01 -44.82 39.68
C HIS A 40 -18.38 -46.31 39.70
N ASP A 41 -17.45 -47.15 39.22
CA ASP A 41 -17.39 -48.59 39.52
C ASP A 41 -16.46 -48.85 40.71
N SER A 42 -16.89 -49.66 41.70
CA SER A 42 -15.99 -50.17 42.75
C SER A 42 -16.48 -51.47 43.43
N GLY A 43 -15.98 -52.61 42.94
CA GLY A 43 -15.60 -53.77 43.77
C GLY A 43 -16.70 -54.76 44.23
N PRO A 44 -16.36 -56.05 44.49
CA PRO A 44 -17.37 -57.14 44.53
C PRO A 44 -17.41 -57.96 45.84
N SER A 45 -18.57 -58.57 46.16
CA SER A 45 -18.63 -59.92 46.79
C SER A 45 -20.04 -60.53 46.94
N ALA A 46 -20.18 -61.76 46.43
CA ALA A 46 -21.01 -62.91 46.88
C ALA A 46 -22.44 -62.76 47.46
N GLY A 47 -23.43 -63.46 46.86
CA GLY A 47 -24.71 -63.77 47.51
C GLY A 47 -25.81 -64.46 46.66
N GLN A 48 -25.82 -65.81 46.66
CA GLN A 48 -26.99 -66.73 46.58
C GLN A 48 -28.09 -66.61 45.47
N ALA A 49 -28.39 -67.76 44.85
CA ALA A 49 -29.58 -68.07 44.02
C ALA A 49 -30.68 -68.73 44.92
N PRO A 50 -31.92 -69.11 44.49
CA PRO A 50 -32.34 -69.46 43.10
C PRO A 50 -33.80 -69.19 42.63
N ALA A 51 -34.03 -69.48 41.33
CA ALA A 51 -35.25 -70.01 40.66
C ALA A 51 -36.59 -69.22 40.62
N GLY A 52 -37.13 -69.03 39.40
CA GLY A 52 -38.51 -68.60 39.11
C GLY A 52 -38.80 -68.55 37.59
N ALA A 53 -39.95 -69.05 37.15
CA ALA A 53 -40.30 -69.31 35.73
C ALA A 53 -41.04 -68.12 35.03
N PRO A 54 -41.28 -68.15 33.69
CA PRO A 54 -41.37 -66.92 32.87
C PRO A 54 -42.79 -66.46 32.47
N GLY A 55 -42.90 -65.23 31.92
CA GLY A 55 -44.01 -64.89 31.04
C GLY A 55 -44.23 -63.42 30.66
N GLN A 56 -44.25 -63.18 29.35
CA GLN A 56 -45.00 -62.14 28.59
C GLN A 56 -44.27 -60.87 28.08
N VAL A 57 -44.64 -60.51 26.84
CA VAL A 57 -44.11 -59.45 25.96
C VAL A 57 -45.29 -58.58 25.50
N PRO A 58 -45.09 -57.29 25.16
CA PRO A 58 -45.10 -56.95 23.73
C PRO A 58 -44.17 -55.77 23.32
N PRO A 59 -43.68 -55.71 22.06
CA PRO A 59 -42.93 -54.55 21.55
C PRO A 59 -43.53 -53.86 20.30
N GLY A 60 -43.17 -52.59 20.08
CA GLY A 60 -43.38 -51.80 18.85
C GLY A 60 -43.15 -50.30 19.11
N GLN A 61 -42.59 -49.47 18.22
CA GLN A 61 -42.17 -49.63 16.81
C GLN A 61 -40.98 -48.68 16.49
N ALA A 62 -40.29 -48.89 15.35
CA ALA A 62 -39.24 -48.00 14.85
C ALA A 62 -39.21 -47.93 13.31
N GLY A 63 -39.20 -46.71 12.73
CA GLY A 63 -38.87 -46.36 11.32
C GLY A 63 -39.68 -47.05 10.18
N PRO A 64 -39.29 -46.91 8.89
CA PRO A 64 -38.58 -45.79 8.23
C PRO A 64 -39.14 -45.38 6.81
N GLN A 65 -38.61 -44.28 6.27
CA GLN A 65 -38.40 -43.86 4.86
C GLN A 65 -39.22 -44.41 3.64
N GLY A 66 -39.84 -43.49 2.87
CA GLY A 66 -39.49 -43.21 1.45
C GLY A 66 -40.31 -43.80 0.28
N TYR A 67 -40.78 -42.95 -0.66
CA TYR A 67 -41.07 -43.24 -2.10
C TYR A 67 -41.20 -41.94 -2.95
N ALA A 68 -41.11 -42.00 -4.29
CA ALA A 68 -40.92 -40.82 -5.19
C ALA A 68 -41.89 -40.73 -6.42
N PRO A 69 -41.57 -40.01 -7.55
CA PRO A 69 -42.27 -38.85 -8.20
C PRO A 69 -43.27 -39.26 -9.35
N PRO A 70 -43.91 -38.41 -10.25
CA PRO A 70 -43.47 -37.13 -10.91
C PRO A 70 -44.53 -36.04 -11.36
N TYR A 71 -44.05 -34.98 -12.07
CA TYR A 71 -44.77 -33.88 -12.80
C TYR A 71 -45.60 -32.85 -11.96
N GLY A 72 -46.06 -31.67 -12.45
CA GLY A 72 -45.95 -30.95 -13.75
C GLY A 72 -46.48 -29.47 -13.67
N PRO A 73 -46.38 -28.60 -14.70
CA PRO A 73 -46.57 -27.13 -14.57
C PRO A 73 -47.82 -26.51 -15.24
N PRO A 74 -48.10 -25.20 -15.00
CA PRO A 74 -48.65 -24.32 -16.06
C PRO A 74 -48.03 -22.90 -16.16
N GLN A 75 -48.25 -22.23 -17.30
CA GLN A 75 -47.85 -20.84 -17.62
C GLN A 75 -49.00 -19.81 -17.46
N GLY A 76 -48.68 -18.51 -17.38
CA GLY A 76 -49.63 -17.41 -17.65
C GLY A 76 -49.07 -15.98 -17.42
N GLY A 77 -49.26 -15.07 -18.39
CA GLY A 77 -49.09 -13.60 -18.30
C GLY A 77 -50.25 -12.88 -19.01
N PRO A 78 -50.27 -11.55 -19.27
CA PRO A 78 -49.17 -10.56 -19.26
C PRO A 78 -49.45 -9.18 -18.56
N ALA A 79 -48.53 -8.22 -18.78
CA ALA A 79 -48.29 -6.82 -18.30
C ALA A 79 -49.48 -5.77 -18.40
N PRO A 80 -49.33 -4.42 -18.16
CA PRO A 80 -48.13 -3.59 -17.92
C PRO A 80 -48.19 -2.36 -16.94
N GLY A 81 -47.01 -1.82 -16.58
CA GLY A 81 -46.73 -0.35 -16.53
C GLY A 81 -46.80 0.43 -15.20
N ALA A 82 -45.69 1.08 -14.82
CA ALA A 82 -45.64 2.40 -14.14
C ALA A 82 -44.20 2.98 -14.12
N GLN A 83 -44.06 4.29 -14.34
CA GLN A 83 -42.78 4.99 -14.55
C GLN A 83 -41.99 5.30 -13.27
N ALA A 84 -40.67 5.45 -13.42
CA ALA A 84 -39.82 6.17 -12.46
C ALA A 84 -39.72 7.67 -12.82
N PRO A 85 -39.63 8.59 -11.83
CA PRO A 85 -39.20 9.96 -12.06
C PRO A 85 -37.79 10.24 -11.48
N TYR A 86 -36.90 10.78 -12.31
CA TYR A 86 -35.74 11.57 -11.89
C TYR A 86 -36.21 12.97 -11.42
N GLY A 87 -35.49 13.62 -10.48
CA GLY A 87 -35.83 14.99 -10.06
C GLY A 87 -34.79 15.69 -9.17
N GLN A 88 -33.91 16.47 -9.81
CA GLN A 88 -33.28 17.76 -9.41
C GLN A 88 -33.31 18.18 -7.91
N GLN A 89 -32.19 18.40 -7.23
CA GLN A 89 -31.30 19.58 -7.29
C GLN A 89 -31.87 20.93 -6.77
N ASN A 90 -31.17 21.47 -5.75
CA ASN A 90 -30.91 22.90 -5.48
C ASN A 90 -31.96 23.71 -4.63
N PRO A 91 -31.68 24.95 -4.16
CA PRO A 91 -31.00 25.15 -2.86
C PRO A 91 -31.53 26.29 -1.95
N TYR A 92 -30.88 26.47 -0.78
CA TYR A 92 -30.87 27.66 0.12
C TYR A 92 -32.20 28.26 0.62
N ALA A 93 -32.41 28.19 1.94
CA ALA A 93 -33.02 29.28 2.70
C ALA A 93 -32.47 29.34 4.14
N ARG A 94 -31.88 30.47 4.54
CA ARG A 94 -31.71 30.83 5.95
C ARG A 94 -33.04 31.34 6.49
N GLN A 95 -33.36 31.05 7.75
CA GLN A 95 -34.12 31.99 8.59
C GLN A 95 -33.60 31.94 10.04
N GLN A 96 -33.56 33.11 10.67
CA GLN A 96 -33.17 33.31 12.07
C GLN A 96 -34.43 33.53 12.91
N GLY A 97 -34.41 33.14 14.19
CA GLY A 97 -35.45 33.48 15.16
C GLY A 97 -34.91 33.37 16.60
N PRO A 98 -35.32 34.23 17.56
CA PRO A 98 -34.50 34.55 18.73
C PRO A 98 -35.03 34.05 20.09
N TYR A 99 -34.15 34.15 21.08
CA TYR A 99 -34.28 34.01 22.54
C TYR A 99 -35.66 33.87 23.20
N GLY A 100 -35.74 32.92 24.15
CA GLY A 100 -36.66 32.93 25.29
C GLY A 100 -36.15 32.01 26.42
N PRO A 101 -36.01 32.49 27.68
CA PRO A 101 -35.59 31.65 28.81
C PRO A 101 -36.80 31.13 29.62
N GLY A 102 -36.76 29.86 30.04
CA GLY A 102 -37.77 29.26 30.92
C GLY A 102 -37.23 28.02 31.66
N PRO A 103 -37.70 27.70 32.88
CA PRO A 103 -36.96 26.81 33.79
C PRO A 103 -37.50 25.36 33.83
N GLN A 104 -36.56 24.45 34.14
CA GLN A 104 -36.72 23.22 34.92
C GLN A 104 -38.06 22.44 34.82
N ASN A 105 -38.00 21.25 34.20
CA ASN A 105 -38.69 20.09 34.78
C ASN A 105 -37.89 18.79 34.54
N ALA A 106 -37.81 17.94 35.56
CA ALA A 106 -37.06 16.69 35.53
C ALA A 106 -37.96 15.53 35.08
N GLY A 107 -37.85 15.15 33.80
CA GLY A 107 -38.55 13.98 33.24
C GLY A 107 -37.62 12.79 33.08
N TYR A 108 -37.89 11.69 33.79
CA TYR A 108 -37.25 10.40 33.54
C TYR A 108 -37.65 9.87 32.16
N GLY A 109 -36.79 10.07 31.15
CA GLY A 109 -37.00 9.56 29.80
C GLY A 109 -36.83 8.04 29.76
N GLN A 110 -37.93 7.30 29.58
CA GLN A 110 -37.88 5.86 29.35
C GLN A 110 -37.16 5.56 28.03
N ALA A 111 -36.20 4.64 28.07
CA ALA A 111 -35.57 4.12 26.86
C ALA A 111 -36.57 3.25 26.08
N PRO A 112 -36.81 3.51 24.78
CA PRO A 112 -37.68 2.65 23.97
C PRO A 112 -37.03 1.28 23.77
N TRP A 113 -37.59 0.25 24.38
CA TRP A 113 -37.26 -1.15 24.06
C TRP A 113 -37.78 -1.47 22.66
N GLN A 114 -36.97 -1.23 21.64
CA GLN A 114 -37.26 -1.70 20.28
C GLN A 114 -37.09 -3.22 20.24
N GLY A 115 -38.16 -3.91 19.85
CA GLY A 115 -38.26 -5.37 19.88
C GLY A 115 -37.25 -6.06 18.96
N ALA A 116 -36.99 -7.34 19.28
CA ALA A 116 -36.05 -8.19 18.57
C ALA A 116 -36.53 -8.56 17.14
N GLY A 117 -36.38 -7.64 16.20
CA GLY A 117 -36.39 -7.96 14.78
C GLY A 117 -35.05 -8.58 14.38
N HIS A 118 -35.07 -9.66 13.59
CA HIS A 118 -33.90 -10.22 12.93
C HIS A 118 -33.42 -9.31 11.78
N GLY A 119 -33.00 -8.09 12.13
CA GLY A 119 -32.35 -7.16 11.22
C GLY A 119 -30.93 -7.62 10.92
N PHE A 120 -30.55 -7.58 9.64
CA PHE A 120 -29.17 -7.74 9.18
C PHE A 120 -28.26 -6.79 9.97
N ARG A 121 -27.52 -7.31 10.96
CA ARG A 121 -26.48 -6.53 11.63
C ARG A 121 -25.43 -6.21 10.56
N PRO A 122 -25.19 -4.93 10.22
CA PRO A 122 -24.04 -4.61 9.37
C PRO A 122 -22.79 -5.16 10.06
N PRO A 123 -21.81 -5.69 9.30
CA PRO A 123 -20.60 -6.26 9.88
C PRO A 123 -19.98 -5.24 10.84
N PRO A 124 -19.48 -5.68 12.01
CA PRO A 124 -19.03 -4.77 13.07
C PRO A 124 -18.10 -3.75 12.48
N GLN A 125 -18.48 -2.47 12.59
CA GLN A 125 -17.71 -1.38 11.99
C GLN A 125 -16.34 -1.37 12.67
N ALA A 126 -15.32 -1.86 11.94
CA ALA A 126 -13.96 -1.94 12.45
C ALA A 126 -13.58 -0.59 13.06
N LEU A 127 -13.03 -0.59 14.28
CA LEU A 127 -12.65 0.64 14.97
C LEU A 127 -11.78 1.47 14.03
N ARG A 128 -12.18 2.73 13.80
CA ARG A 128 -11.44 3.72 13.00
C ARG A 128 -11.00 4.86 13.92
N PRO A 129 -9.88 4.73 14.67
CA PRO A 129 -9.31 5.86 15.43
C PRO A 129 -8.83 7.00 14.52
N GLY A 130 -8.59 6.72 13.23
CA GLY A 130 -8.13 7.69 12.24
C GLY A 130 -8.50 7.32 10.81
N ILE A 131 -7.72 7.79 9.84
CA ILE A 131 -8.10 7.83 8.42
C ILE A 131 -8.10 6.48 7.67
N ILE A 132 -7.57 5.42 8.28
CA ILE A 132 -7.31 4.10 7.66
C ILE A 132 -7.96 3.00 8.52
N PRO A 133 -8.66 2.01 7.93
CA PRO A 133 -9.24 0.91 8.70
C PRO A 133 -8.15 -0.04 9.20
N LEU A 134 -8.28 -0.53 10.43
CA LEU A 134 -7.34 -1.44 11.09
C LEU A 134 -7.52 -2.90 10.60
N ARG A 135 -7.50 -3.12 9.28
CA ARG A 135 -7.66 -4.43 8.65
C ARG A 135 -6.83 -4.51 7.37
N PRO A 136 -6.53 -5.70 6.84
CA PRO A 136 -5.98 -5.88 5.50
C PRO A 136 -6.73 -5.03 4.45
N LEU A 137 -6.01 -4.15 3.75
CA LEU A 137 -6.61 -3.08 2.95
C LEU A 137 -7.11 -3.61 1.59
N GLY A 138 -8.28 -3.14 1.16
CA GLY A 138 -8.68 -3.22 -0.24
C GLY A 138 -7.93 -2.20 -1.10
N LEU A 139 -7.96 -2.38 -2.43
CA LEU A 139 -7.49 -1.35 -3.38
C LEU A 139 -8.20 -0.01 -3.14
N GLY A 140 -9.52 -0.04 -2.93
CA GLY A 140 -10.31 1.14 -2.59
C GLY A 140 -9.82 1.81 -1.30
N ASP A 141 -9.58 1.03 -0.22
CA ASP A 141 -9.07 1.55 1.05
C ASP A 141 -7.68 2.23 0.89
N ILE A 142 -6.82 1.71 0.00
CA ILE A 142 -5.49 2.28 -0.31
C ILE A 142 -5.63 3.63 -1.06
N LEU A 143 -6.51 3.71 -2.06
CA LEU A 143 -6.72 4.94 -2.82
C LEU A 143 -7.41 6.02 -1.96
N ASP A 144 -8.46 5.64 -1.23
CA ASP A 144 -9.16 6.52 -0.27
C ASP A 144 -8.21 7.04 0.81
N GLY A 145 -7.40 6.14 1.39
CA GLY A 145 -6.40 6.48 2.40
C GLY A 145 -5.37 7.48 1.87
N THR A 146 -4.93 7.30 0.61
CA THR A 146 -4.01 8.23 -0.06
C THR A 146 -4.64 9.60 -0.29
N ILE A 147 -5.89 9.67 -0.76
CA ILE A 147 -6.60 10.94 -0.95
C ILE A 147 -6.85 11.65 0.39
N LYS A 148 -7.23 10.91 1.44
CA LYS A 148 -7.38 11.44 2.81
C LYS A 148 -6.06 11.98 3.36
N LEU A 149 -4.95 11.28 3.14
CA LEU A 149 -3.60 11.72 3.51
C LEU A 149 -3.25 13.05 2.83
N ILE A 150 -3.42 13.16 1.50
CA ILE A 150 -3.18 14.40 0.74
C ILE A 150 -4.06 15.54 1.25
N ARG A 151 -5.36 15.32 1.43
CA ARG A 151 -6.33 16.32 1.90
C ARG A 151 -6.11 16.75 3.35
N SER A 152 -5.54 15.90 4.21
CA SER A 152 -5.26 16.23 5.60
C SER A 152 -4.12 17.25 5.77
N ASN A 153 -3.13 17.23 4.86
CA ASN A 153 -1.93 18.06 4.93
C ASN A 153 -1.51 18.59 3.55
N PRO A 154 -2.36 19.35 2.83
CA PRO A 154 -2.16 19.67 1.42
C PRO A 154 -0.92 20.53 1.18
N LYS A 155 -0.64 21.52 2.05
CA LYS A 155 0.57 22.35 1.97
C LYS A 155 1.86 21.53 2.08
N ALA A 156 1.86 20.50 2.93
CA ALA A 156 3.01 19.63 3.12
C ALA A 156 3.23 18.72 1.93
N THR A 157 2.16 18.06 1.50
CA THR A 157 2.20 17.02 0.49
C THR A 157 2.43 17.61 -0.91
N LEU A 158 1.69 18.67 -1.27
CA LEU A 158 1.81 19.33 -2.57
C LEU A 158 3.03 20.25 -2.64
N GLY A 159 3.35 21.00 -1.58
CA GLY A 159 4.51 21.91 -1.58
C GLY A 159 5.84 21.17 -1.72
N LEU A 160 6.00 20.06 -0.98
CA LEU A 160 7.21 19.23 -1.06
C LEU A 160 7.29 18.49 -2.42
N SER A 161 6.14 18.07 -2.96
CA SER A 161 6.09 17.46 -4.28
C SER A 161 6.28 18.47 -5.42
N ALA A 162 5.95 19.75 -5.24
CA ALA A 162 6.27 20.81 -6.20
C ALA A 162 7.79 21.06 -6.29
N VAL A 163 8.48 21.11 -5.13
CA VAL A 163 9.95 21.24 -5.09
C VAL A 163 10.61 20.00 -5.71
N ALA A 164 10.14 18.80 -5.35
CA ALA A 164 10.59 17.57 -5.98
C ALA A 164 10.36 17.57 -7.50
N ALA A 165 9.15 17.90 -7.94
CA ALA A 165 8.78 18.00 -9.33
C ALA A 165 9.68 18.95 -10.12
N ALA A 166 9.95 20.15 -9.61
CA ALA A 166 10.88 21.10 -10.23
C ALA A 166 12.28 20.50 -10.40
N ILE A 167 12.85 19.92 -9.34
CA ILE A 167 14.18 19.29 -9.39
C ILE A 167 14.19 18.10 -10.37
N GLY A 168 13.13 17.30 -10.41
CA GLY A 168 13.01 16.10 -11.23
C GLY A 168 12.74 16.35 -12.72
N THR A 169 12.19 17.50 -13.10
CA THR A 169 11.90 17.85 -14.51
C THR A 169 12.99 18.69 -15.18
N LEU A 170 13.84 19.40 -14.42
CA LEU A 170 14.90 20.25 -14.96
C LEU A 170 15.83 19.56 -15.98
N PRO A 171 16.38 18.35 -15.73
CA PRO A 171 17.26 17.67 -16.70
C PRO A 171 16.57 17.36 -18.03
N LEU A 172 15.33 16.86 -17.99
CA LEU A 172 14.50 16.62 -19.17
C LEU A 172 14.20 17.93 -19.92
N ALA A 173 13.86 19.01 -19.21
CA ALA A 173 13.61 20.31 -19.83
C ALA A 173 14.86 20.88 -20.53
N ILE A 174 16.05 20.73 -19.93
CA ILE A 174 17.32 21.11 -20.56
C ILE A 174 17.59 20.24 -21.80
N GLY A 175 17.39 18.93 -21.70
CA GLY A 175 17.51 18.01 -22.83
C GLY A 175 16.58 18.37 -23.99
N GLN A 176 15.32 18.70 -23.69
CA GLN A 176 14.33 19.16 -24.67
C GLN A 176 14.76 20.49 -25.31
N ALA A 177 15.22 21.48 -24.53
CA ALA A 177 15.69 22.75 -25.07
C ALA A 177 16.84 22.56 -26.08
N MET A 178 17.82 21.72 -25.73
CA MET A 178 18.96 21.42 -26.60
C MET A 178 18.54 20.66 -27.85
N TYR A 179 17.63 19.69 -27.72
CA TYR A 179 17.08 18.94 -28.86
C TYR A 179 16.32 19.86 -29.82
N TYR A 180 15.34 20.62 -29.33
CA TYR A 180 14.57 21.56 -30.17
C TYR A 180 15.45 22.68 -30.74
N GLY A 181 16.49 23.12 -30.04
CA GLY A 181 17.50 24.03 -30.59
C GLY A 181 18.26 23.42 -31.77
N SER A 182 18.68 22.14 -31.66
CA SER A 182 19.43 21.45 -32.72
C SER A 182 18.60 21.02 -33.92
N VAL A 183 17.34 20.62 -33.71
CA VAL A 183 16.44 20.13 -34.78
C VAL A 183 15.61 21.27 -35.39
N GLY A 184 15.33 22.33 -34.63
CA GLY A 184 14.52 23.47 -35.09
C GLY A 184 15.14 24.20 -36.28
N GLY A 185 16.47 24.30 -36.34
CA GLY A 185 17.17 24.86 -37.51
C GLY A 185 16.90 24.06 -38.79
N LEU A 186 17.08 22.73 -38.72
CA LEU A 186 16.89 21.80 -39.85
C LEU A 186 15.45 21.77 -40.41
N ILE A 187 14.45 22.11 -39.58
CA ILE A 187 13.03 22.19 -40.00
C ILE A 187 12.68 23.56 -40.59
N SER A 188 13.46 24.60 -40.28
CA SER A 188 13.18 25.99 -40.67
C SER A 188 13.78 26.37 -42.02
N GLU A 189 14.77 25.59 -42.49
CA GLU A 189 15.46 25.79 -43.77
C GLU A 189 14.95 24.79 -44.83
N PRO A 190 14.28 25.25 -45.90
CA PRO A 190 13.86 24.38 -47.00
C PRO A 190 15.06 23.72 -47.66
N GLY A 191 15.09 22.38 -47.68
CA GLY A 191 16.21 21.58 -48.21
C GLY A 191 17.25 21.16 -47.17
N ALA A 192 17.24 21.69 -45.94
CA ALA A 192 18.21 21.30 -44.92
C ALA A 192 18.12 19.81 -44.52
N LEU A 193 16.94 19.18 -44.66
CA LEU A 193 16.76 17.73 -44.48
C LEU A 193 17.31 16.88 -45.64
N GLU A 194 17.51 17.48 -46.82
CA GLU A 194 18.10 16.81 -48.00
C GLU A 194 19.63 16.93 -48.01
N THR A 195 20.18 17.91 -47.28
CA THR A 195 21.63 18.17 -47.14
C THR A 195 22.19 17.81 -45.76
N ALA A 196 21.37 17.31 -44.83
CA ALA A 196 21.80 16.89 -43.50
C ALA A 196 22.48 15.50 -43.54
N ASP A 197 23.77 15.47 -43.89
CA ASP A 197 24.61 14.25 -43.80
C ASP A 197 24.76 13.72 -42.36
N GLU A 198 24.58 14.58 -41.34
CA GLU A 198 24.74 14.22 -39.94
C GLU A 198 23.46 14.38 -39.12
N VAL A 199 23.06 13.33 -38.41
CA VAL A 199 22.05 13.39 -37.34
C VAL A 199 22.56 14.33 -36.24
N PRO A 200 21.74 15.24 -35.67
CA PRO A 200 22.16 16.14 -34.60
C PRO A 200 22.37 15.41 -33.26
N LEU A 201 23.45 14.61 -33.19
CA LEU A 201 23.76 13.69 -32.09
C LEU A 201 23.83 14.42 -30.74
N GLY A 202 24.36 15.64 -30.69
CA GLY A 202 24.41 16.44 -29.47
C GLY A 202 23.02 16.71 -28.87
N GLY A 203 22.03 17.06 -29.69
CA GLY A 203 20.65 17.28 -29.25
C GLY A 203 19.92 15.98 -28.89
N VAL A 204 20.15 14.91 -29.65
CA VAL A 204 19.62 13.56 -29.36
C VAL A 204 20.16 13.04 -28.02
N ILE A 205 21.47 13.14 -27.80
CA ILE A 205 22.14 12.76 -26.55
C ILE A 205 21.64 13.64 -25.40
N ALA A 206 21.46 14.94 -25.60
CA ALA A 206 20.91 15.83 -24.57
C ALA A 206 19.47 15.43 -24.20
N GLN A 207 18.61 15.10 -25.17
CA GLN A 207 17.24 14.65 -24.91
C GLN A 207 17.20 13.34 -24.11
N PHE A 208 17.87 12.29 -24.60
CA PHE A 208 17.81 10.97 -23.95
C PHE A 208 18.61 10.93 -22.65
N GLY A 209 19.76 11.63 -22.57
CA GLY A 209 20.52 11.82 -21.34
C GLY A 209 19.76 12.63 -20.31
N GLY A 210 19.16 13.75 -20.70
CA GLY A 210 18.29 14.57 -19.84
C GLY A 210 17.10 13.78 -19.32
N ALA A 211 16.41 13.02 -20.17
CA ALA A 211 15.33 12.13 -19.78
C ALA A 211 15.79 11.05 -18.78
N LEU A 212 16.94 10.40 -19.03
CA LEU A 212 17.49 9.37 -18.15
C LEU A 212 17.88 9.94 -16.76
N ILE A 213 18.55 11.09 -16.73
CA ILE A 213 18.90 11.80 -15.49
C ILE A 213 17.63 12.19 -14.73
N SER A 214 16.62 12.73 -15.43
CA SER A 214 15.31 13.02 -14.84
C SER A 214 14.66 11.78 -14.22
N VAL A 215 14.62 10.64 -14.92
CA VAL A 215 14.05 9.39 -14.37
C VAL A 215 14.77 8.95 -13.10
N VAL A 216 16.11 9.05 -13.05
CA VAL A 216 16.90 8.73 -11.84
C VAL A 216 16.56 9.66 -10.67
N ILE A 217 16.53 10.96 -10.92
CA ILE A 217 16.21 11.97 -9.89
C ILE A 217 14.77 11.78 -9.39
N GLN A 218 13.81 11.57 -10.29
CA GLN A 218 12.42 11.33 -9.93
C GLN A 218 12.24 10.05 -9.12
N PHE A 219 12.94 8.96 -9.48
CA PHE A 219 12.93 7.72 -8.71
C PHE A 219 13.45 7.93 -7.28
N PHE A 220 14.54 8.68 -7.10
CA PHE A 220 15.03 9.06 -5.77
C PHE A 220 14.03 9.94 -5.01
N LEU A 221 13.44 10.95 -5.65
CA LEU A 221 12.47 11.84 -5.03
C LEU A 221 11.20 11.12 -4.58
N VAL A 222 10.62 10.26 -5.41
CA VAL A 222 9.47 9.42 -5.05
C VAL A 222 9.84 8.42 -3.95
N THR A 223 11.06 7.88 -3.97
CA THR A 223 11.59 7.04 -2.88
C THR A 223 11.62 7.80 -1.55
N VAL A 224 12.12 9.03 -1.51
CA VAL A 224 12.17 9.88 -0.30
C VAL A 224 10.78 10.34 0.13
N LEU A 225 9.91 10.75 -0.81
CA LEU A 225 8.51 11.11 -0.57
C LEU A 225 7.72 9.94 0.05
N THR A 226 7.92 8.71 -0.46
CA THR A 226 7.34 7.48 0.11
C THR A 226 7.78 7.32 1.57
N GLY A 227 9.08 7.45 1.85
CA GLY A 227 9.62 7.39 3.21
C GLY A 227 8.97 8.40 4.17
N MET A 228 8.88 9.67 3.75
CA MET A 228 8.27 10.75 4.55
C MET A 228 6.78 10.53 4.77
N LEU A 229 6.01 10.24 3.71
CA LEU A 229 4.57 10.03 3.80
C LEU A 229 4.21 8.80 4.63
N THR A 230 5.02 7.74 4.61
CA THR A 230 4.78 6.56 5.45
C THR A 230 4.97 6.86 6.95
N ARG A 231 5.87 7.77 7.34
CA ARG A 231 5.96 8.27 8.73
C ARG A 231 4.74 9.10 9.12
N VAL A 232 4.25 9.96 8.24
CA VAL A 232 3.00 10.72 8.47
C VAL A 232 1.81 9.76 8.62
N LEU A 233 1.76 8.68 7.83
CA LEU A 233 0.75 7.65 7.88
C LEU A 233 0.61 7.04 9.28
N GLY A 234 1.74 6.66 9.91
CA GLY A 234 1.77 6.06 11.24
C GLY A 234 1.12 6.91 12.33
N ARG A 235 1.22 8.24 12.25
CA ARG A 235 0.57 9.17 13.18
C ARG A 235 -0.87 9.52 12.77
N ALA A 236 -1.15 9.59 11.47
CA ALA A 236 -2.48 9.84 10.93
C ALA A 236 -3.47 8.68 11.20
N VAL A 237 -2.99 7.45 11.36
CA VAL A 237 -3.80 6.29 11.81
C VAL A 237 -4.44 6.54 13.19
N PHE A 238 -3.78 7.29 14.07
CA PHE A 238 -4.27 7.61 15.42
C PHE A 238 -4.83 9.04 15.55
N GLY A 239 -5.11 9.71 14.43
CA GLY A 239 -5.67 11.07 14.38
C GLY A 239 -4.66 12.22 14.52
N GLY A 240 -3.36 11.91 14.65
CA GLY A 240 -2.30 12.91 14.77
C GLY A 240 -2.02 13.66 13.47
N ARG A 241 -1.65 14.94 13.58
CA ARG A 241 -1.15 15.78 12.46
C ARG A 241 0.37 15.89 12.54
N VAL A 242 1.04 15.93 11.40
CA VAL A 242 2.51 16.05 11.32
C VAL A 242 2.86 17.24 10.42
N THR A 243 3.73 18.13 10.90
CA THR A 243 4.17 19.30 10.12
C THR A 243 5.29 18.94 9.14
N ILE A 244 5.49 19.77 8.10
CA ILE A 244 6.56 19.60 7.09
C ILE A 244 7.93 19.45 7.76
N GLY A 245 8.27 20.40 8.63
CA GLY A 245 9.57 20.42 9.30
C GLY A 245 9.78 19.23 10.23
N GLU A 246 8.71 18.63 10.75
CA GLU A 246 8.77 17.42 11.55
C GLU A 246 8.94 16.16 10.70
N ALA A 247 8.17 16.00 9.62
CA ALA A 247 8.35 14.91 8.66
C ALA A 247 9.77 14.90 8.06
N TRP A 248 10.30 16.08 7.75
CA TRP A 248 11.70 16.26 7.32
C TRP A 248 12.70 15.89 8.41
N ARG A 249 12.53 16.37 9.65
CA ARG A 249 13.39 15.99 10.80
C ARG A 249 13.46 14.48 11.03
N LEU A 250 12.32 13.80 10.92
CA LEU A 250 12.24 12.34 11.10
C LEU A 250 12.98 11.59 9.98
N THR A 251 12.86 12.06 8.74
CA THR A 251 13.43 11.36 7.56
C THR A 251 14.89 11.74 7.28
N ARG A 252 15.36 12.94 7.65
CA ARG A 252 16.71 13.42 7.29
C ARG A 252 17.84 12.48 7.72
N SER A 253 17.67 11.83 8.88
CA SER A 253 18.65 10.86 9.42
C SER A 253 18.79 9.58 8.58
N ARG A 254 17.85 9.32 7.68
CA ARG A 254 17.80 8.15 6.80
C ARG A 254 18.00 8.49 5.32
N LEU A 255 18.24 9.76 4.97
CA LEU A 255 18.59 10.16 3.61
C LEU A 255 19.81 9.41 3.04
N PRO A 256 20.91 9.14 3.79
CA PRO A 256 22.02 8.35 3.26
C PRO A 256 21.62 6.91 2.90
N ALA A 257 20.76 6.28 3.70
CA ALA A 257 20.24 4.94 3.44
C ALA A 257 19.23 4.93 2.27
N LEU A 258 18.39 5.97 2.15
CA LEU A 258 17.48 6.13 1.01
C LEU A 258 18.24 6.41 -0.29
N PHE A 259 19.34 7.17 -0.23
CA PHE A 259 20.23 7.39 -1.37
C PHE A 259 20.94 6.10 -1.77
N GLY A 260 21.49 5.35 -0.81
CA GLY A 260 22.08 4.03 -1.08
C GLY A 260 21.07 3.03 -1.68
N LEU A 261 19.82 3.04 -1.20
CA LEU A 261 18.74 2.23 -1.76
C LEU A 261 18.37 2.66 -3.18
N ALA A 262 18.23 3.96 -3.42
CA ALA A 262 17.90 4.49 -4.74
C ALA A 262 19.03 4.25 -5.75
N LEU A 263 20.29 4.41 -5.33
CA LEU A 263 21.47 4.12 -6.15
C LEU A 263 21.57 2.64 -6.49
N LEU A 264 21.42 1.74 -5.50
CA LEU A 264 21.51 0.30 -5.74
C LEU A 264 20.34 -0.23 -6.57
N THR A 265 19.11 0.23 -6.30
CA THR A 265 17.94 -0.14 -7.12
C THR A 265 18.03 0.45 -8.52
N GLY A 266 18.50 1.70 -8.64
CA GLY A 266 18.79 2.35 -9.91
C GLY A 266 19.83 1.58 -10.72
N LEU A 267 20.94 1.15 -10.11
CA LEU A 267 21.96 0.33 -10.77
C LEU A 267 21.40 -1.01 -11.28
N ILE A 268 20.59 -1.69 -10.45
CA ILE A 268 19.93 -2.95 -10.82
C ILE A 268 19.02 -2.75 -12.05
N VAL A 269 18.26 -1.65 -12.12
CA VAL A 269 17.38 -1.37 -13.27
C VAL A 269 18.17 -0.86 -14.48
N LEU A 270 19.17 0.00 -14.29
CA LEU A 270 19.83 0.72 -15.38
C LEU A 270 20.99 -0.03 -16.03
N VAL A 271 21.69 -0.93 -15.34
CA VAL A 271 22.78 -1.70 -15.95
C VAL A 271 22.25 -2.59 -17.10
N PRO A 272 21.18 -3.38 -16.93
CA PRO A 272 20.58 -4.13 -18.04
C PRO A 272 20.07 -3.24 -19.19
N PHE A 273 19.53 -2.05 -18.87
CA PHE A 273 19.11 -1.08 -19.88
C PHE A 273 20.31 -0.58 -20.71
N ALA A 274 21.38 -0.14 -20.04
CA ALA A 274 22.59 0.34 -20.69
C ALA A 274 23.27 -0.73 -21.54
N LEU A 275 23.28 -1.99 -21.08
CA LEU A 275 23.77 -3.14 -21.86
C LEU A 275 22.91 -3.39 -23.10
N GLY A 276 21.58 -3.28 -22.99
CA GLY A 276 20.67 -3.37 -24.14
C GLY A 276 20.89 -2.26 -25.17
N VAL A 277 21.07 -1.01 -24.71
CA VAL A 277 21.40 0.12 -25.59
C VAL A 277 22.77 -0.08 -26.25
N ALA A 278 23.79 -0.51 -25.49
CA ALA A 278 25.13 -0.77 -26.04
C ALA A 278 25.12 -1.89 -27.10
N LEU A 279 24.30 -2.93 -26.93
CA LEU A 279 24.10 -3.97 -27.95
C LEU A 279 23.48 -3.41 -29.23
N VAL A 280 22.44 -2.57 -29.12
CA VAL A 280 21.81 -1.92 -30.29
C VAL A 280 22.79 -1.00 -31.01
N VAL A 281 23.54 -0.18 -30.28
CA VAL A 281 24.59 0.69 -30.84
C VAL A 281 25.69 -0.14 -31.52
N GLY A 282 26.09 -1.26 -30.92
CA GLY A 282 27.04 -2.19 -31.52
C GLY A 282 26.54 -2.82 -32.83
N LEU A 283 25.26 -3.19 -32.91
CA LEU A 283 24.64 -3.70 -34.15
C LEU A 283 24.58 -2.63 -35.26
N VAL A 284 24.27 -1.38 -34.90
CA VAL A 284 24.30 -0.24 -35.84
C VAL A 284 25.73 -0.02 -36.35
N ALA A 285 26.73 0.03 -35.46
CA ALA A 285 28.13 0.19 -35.83
C ALA A 285 28.67 -0.99 -36.67
N ALA A 286 28.14 -2.20 -36.48
CA ALA A 286 28.44 -3.38 -37.29
C ALA A 286 27.71 -3.41 -38.64
N ASN A 287 26.93 -2.38 -39.00
CA ASN A 287 26.10 -2.31 -40.20
C ASN A 287 25.12 -3.49 -40.34
N ALA A 288 24.57 -3.96 -39.22
CA ALA A 288 23.53 -4.99 -39.23
C ALA A 288 22.29 -4.52 -39.99
N SER A 289 21.57 -5.46 -40.62
CA SER A 289 20.38 -5.10 -41.39
C SER A 289 19.28 -4.51 -40.49
N GLY A 290 18.51 -3.56 -41.02
CA GLY A 290 17.45 -2.88 -40.26
C GLY A 290 16.43 -3.84 -39.64
N GLY A 291 16.15 -4.97 -40.29
CA GLY A 291 15.30 -6.03 -39.73
C GLY A 291 15.88 -6.70 -38.48
N VAL A 292 17.19 -6.97 -38.45
CA VAL A 292 17.88 -7.52 -37.27
C VAL A 292 17.89 -6.50 -36.13
N ILE A 293 18.14 -5.22 -36.42
CA ILE A 293 18.12 -4.15 -35.42
C ILE A 293 16.71 -4.00 -34.84
N ALA A 294 15.67 -3.89 -35.68
CA ALA A 294 14.29 -3.73 -35.23
C ALA A 294 13.79 -4.93 -34.40
N PHE A 295 14.10 -6.16 -34.83
CA PHE A 295 13.78 -7.37 -34.06
C PHE A 295 14.50 -7.39 -32.71
N THR A 296 15.79 -7.04 -32.68
CA THR A 296 16.58 -6.99 -31.44
C THR A 296 16.02 -5.95 -30.47
N VAL A 297 15.70 -4.75 -30.95
CA VAL A 297 15.07 -3.68 -30.15
C VAL A 297 13.74 -4.15 -29.57
N LEU A 298 12.88 -4.78 -30.38
CA LEU A 298 11.59 -5.30 -29.90
C LEU A 298 11.76 -6.33 -28.77
N VAL A 299 12.66 -7.30 -28.94
CA VAL A 299 12.94 -8.33 -27.93
C VAL A 299 13.53 -7.72 -26.66
N LEU A 300 14.49 -6.80 -26.78
CA LEU A 300 15.10 -6.11 -25.64
C LEU A 300 14.10 -5.25 -24.87
N VAL A 301 13.21 -4.51 -25.55
CA VAL A 301 12.16 -3.72 -24.91
C VAL A 301 11.18 -4.62 -24.16
N MET A 302 10.71 -5.71 -24.77
CA MET A 302 9.81 -6.67 -24.11
C MET A 302 10.46 -7.32 -22.88
N ALA A 303 11.71 -7.77 -23.00
CA ALA A 303 12.47 -8.36 -21.90
C ALA A 303 12.72 -7.32 -20.78
N PHE A 304 13.06 -6.08 -21.13
CA PHE A 304 13.30 -5.00 -20.18
C PHE A 304 12.03 -4.59 -19.44
N VAL A 305 10.88 -4.48 -20.12
CA VAL A 305 9.60 -4.18 -19.48
C VAL A 305 9.22 -5.28 -18.47
N ALA A 306 9.34 -6.56 -18.85
CA ALA A 306 9.09 -7.67 -17.93
C ALA A 306 10.03 -7.66 -16.72
N TYR A 307 11.32 -7.42 -16.95
CA TYR A 307 12.35 -7.28 -15.91
C TYR A 307 12.08 -6.10 -14.97
N ALA A 308 11.79 -4.93 -15.52
CA ALA A 308 11.51 -3.70 -14.76
C ALA A 308 10.25 -3.86 -13.90
N LEU A 309 9.16 -4.41 -14.45
CA LEU A 309 7.94 -4.72 -13.69
C LEU A 309 8.21 -5.70 -12.55
N PHE A 310 8.99 -6.76 -12.80
CA PHE A 310 9.35 -7.74 -11.78
C PHE A 310 10.19 -7.11 -10.66
N ILE A 311 11.30 -6.43 -10.99
CA ILE A 311 12.20 -5.83 -10.01
C ILE A 311 11.53 -4.71 -9.23
N THR A 312 10.82 -3.79 -9.89
CA THR A 312 10.13 -2.69 -9.21
C THR A 312 9.05 -3.22 -8.27
N THR A 313 8.26 -4.22 -8.67
CA THR A 313 7.29 -4.88 -7.79
C THR A 313 7.97 -5.53 -6.59
N ARG A 314 9.10 -6.25 -6.79
CA ARG A 314 9.85 -6.91 -5.72
C ARG A 314 10.48 -5.94 -4.72
N LEU A 315 10.85 -4.74 -5.16
CA LEU A 315 11.56 -3.73 -4.38
C LEU A 315 10.69 -2.53 -3.94
N ALA A 316 9.42 -2.46 -4.36
CA ALA A 316 8.50 -1.36 -4.04
C ALA A 316 8.37 -1.07 -2.54
N LEU A 317 8.58 -2.08 -1.69
CA LEU A 317 8.43 -1.99 -0.24
C LEU A 317 9.76 -1.73 0.49
N ALA A 318 10.87 -1.60 -0.23
CA ALA A 318 12.19 -1.39 0.36
C ALA A 318 12.33 0.03 0.96
N SER A 319 11.78 1.07 0.31
CA SER A 319 11.79 2.44 0.85
C SER A 319 11.09 2.56 2.21
N PRO A 320 9.81 2.13 2.37
CA PRO A 320 9.16 2.18 3.67
C PRO A 320 9.84 1.28 4.71
N ALA A 321 10.46 0.16 4.32
CA ALA A 321 11.26 -0.67 5.23
C ALA A 321 12.52 0.05 5.77
N VAL A 322 13.25 0.80 4.93
CA VAL A 322 14.40 1.63 5.40
C VAL A 322 13.95 2.67 6.43
N VAL A 323 12.82 3.34 6.20
CA VAL A 323 12.40 4.48 7.03
C VAL A 323 11.63 4.07 8.29
N LEU A 324 10.74 3.08 8.20
CA LEU A 324 9.95 2.63 9.35
C LEU A 324 10.69 1.61 10.21
N GLU A 325 11.24 0.56 9.61
CA GLU A 325 11.93 -0.52 10.37
C GLU A 325 13.38 -0.16 10.69
N ARG A 326 13.84 1.03 10.26
CA ARG A 326 15.21 1.56 10.48
C ARG A 326 16.32 0.65 9.93
N ARG A 327 15.99 -0.23 8.97
CA ARG A 327 16.89 -1.23 8.39
C ARG A 327 17.93 -0.63 7.43
N GLY A 328 19.05 -1.34 7.27
CA GLY A 328 20.05 -1.07 6.24
C GLY A 328 19.52 -1.40 4.83
N VAL A 329 20.20 -0.90 3.80
CA VAL A 329 19.74 -0.97 2.39
C VAL A 329 19.48 -2.40 1.93
N THR A 330 20.47 -3.29 2.05
CA THR A 330 20.39 -4.68 1.61
C THR A 330 19.33 -5.47 2.38
N ASP A 331 19.18 -5.21 3.67
CA ASP A 331 18.19 -5.88 4.50
C ASP A 331 16.77 -5.40 4.21
N ALA A 332 16.59 -4.11 3.92
CA ALA A 332 15.32 -3.56 3.46
C ALA A 332 14.90 -4.13 2.08
N MET A 333 15.85 -4.36 1.17
CA MET A 333 15.57 -5.04 -0.10
C MET A 333 15.18 -6.52 0.08
N ARG A 334 15.95 -7.28 0.89
CA ARG A 334 15.64 -8.67 1.26
C ARG A 334 14.27 -8.78 1.94
N ARG A 335 13.95 -7.80 2.80
CA ARG A 335 12.68 -7.67 3.51
C ARG A 335 11.52 -7.39 2.54
N SER A 336 11.67 -6.43 1.63
CA SER A 336 10.71 -6.17 0.55
C SER A 336 10.43 -7.44 -0.26
N TRP A 337 11.48 -8.16 -0.64
CA TRP A 337 11.36 -9.39 -1.41
C TRP A 337 10.51 -10.46 -0.70
N ARG A 338 10.75 -10.67 0.61
CA ARG A 338 9.98 -11.59 1.45
C ARG A 338 8.52 -11.16 1.59
N LEU A 339 8.25 -9.88 1.84
CA LEU A 339 6.89 -9.35 1.99
C LEU A 339 6.08 -9.46 0.68
N VAL A 340 6.72 -9.32 -0.49
CA VAL A 340 6.07 -9.40 -1.80
C VAL A 340 5.88 -10.84 -2.29
N SER A 341 6.75 -11.80 -1.92
CA SER A 341 6.74 -13.18 -2.47
C SER A 341 5.37 -13.87 -2.51
N GLY A 342 4.58 -13.79 -1.42
CA GLY A 342 3.28 -14.49 -1.34
C GLY A 342 2.13 -13.79 -2.07
N ASP A 343 2.27 -12.51 -2.40
CA ASP A 343 1.19 -11.65 -2.91
C ASP A 343 1.60 -10.88 -4.19
N PHE A 344 2.61 -11.37 -4.91
CA PHE A 344 3.27 -10.67 -6.02
C PHE A 344 2.28 -10.08 -7.04
N TRP A 345 1.31 -10.87 -7.51
CA TRP A 345 0.32 -10.43 -8.49
C TRP A 345 -0.59 -9.30 -7.99
N ARG A 346 -0.93 -9.30 -6.70
CA ARG A 346 -1.74 -8.25 -6.09
C ARG A 346 -0.93 -6.97 -5.90
N VAL A 347 0.34 -7.07 -5.50
CA VAL A 347 1.26 -5.93 -5.44
C VAL A 347 1.47 -5.34 -6.84
N LEU A 348 1.79 -6.17 -7.83
CA LEU A 348 1.97 -5.76 -9.23
C LEU A 348 0.71 -5.08 -9.78
N GLY A 349 -0.48 -5.69 -9.60
CA GLY A 349 -1.74 -5.13 -10.07
C GLY A 349 -2.06 -3.76 -9.47
N ILE A 350 -1.80 -3.55 -8.17
CA ILE A 350 -1.99 -2.25 -7.51
C ILE A 350 -0.99 -1.21 -8.04
N LEU A 351 0.29 -1.58 -8.21
CA LEU A 351 1.33 -0.68 -8.72
C LEU A 351 1.06 -0.29 -10.19
N VAL A 352 0.76 -1.24 -11.06
CA VAL A 352 0.43 -1.00 -12.47
C VAL A 352 -0.82 -0.15 -12.61
N LEU A 353 -1.89 -0.45 -11.86
CA LEU A 353 -3.10 0.37 -11.87
C LEU A 353 -2.84 1.80 -11.37
N THR A 354 -2.02 1.95 -10.33
CA THR A 354 -1.62 3.27 -9.81
C THR A 354 -0.82 4.04 -10.85
N GLN A 355 0.09 3.37 -11.58
CA GLN A 355 0.86 3.98 -12.65
C GLN A 355 -0.03 4.39 -13.84
N ILE A 356 -1.02 3.58 -14.22
CA ILE A 356 -2.00 3.93 -15.26
C ILE A 356 -2.81 5.15 -14.82
N MET A 357 -3.38 5.13 -13.61
CA MET A 357 -4.16 6.25 -13.06
C MET A 357 -3.34 7.55 -13.03
N VAL A 358 -2.09 7.48 -12.54
CA VAL A 358 -1.16 8.61 -12.50
C VAL A 358 -0.80 9.10 -13.89
N SER A 359 -0.59 8.21 -14.86
CA SER A 359 -0.27 8.58 -16.24
C SER A 359 -1.45 9.25 -16.94
N VAL A 360 -2.68 8.78 -16.71
CA VAL A 360 -3.91 9.41 -17.22
C VAL A 360 -4.11 10.79 -16.59
N LEU A 361 -4.00 10.92 -15.26
CA LEU A 361 -4.07 12.21 -14.57
C LEU A 361 -3.00 13.18 -15.10
N GLY A 362 -1.77 12.70 -15.25
CA GLY A 362 -0.66 13.50 -15.73
C GLY A 362 -0.82 13.94 -17.19
N GLY A 363 -1.38 13.08 -18.04
CA GLY A 363 -1.77 13.40 -19.41
C GLY A 363 -2.82 14.49 -19.46
N ILE A 364 -3.94 14.33 -18.73
CA ILE A 364 -5.03 15.33 -18.64
C ILE A 364 -4.50 16.70 -18.19
N LEU A 365 -3.65 16.73 -17.15
CA LEU A 365 -3.02 17.97 -16.64
C LEU A 365 -2.05 18.60 -17.65
N SER A 366 -1.48 17.81 -18.56
CA SER A 366 -0.55 18.30 -19.59
C SER A 366 -1.26 18.82 -20.84
N VAL A 367 -2.49 18.38 -21.15
CA VAL A 367 -3.22 18.77 -22.39
C VAL A 367 -3.27 20.30 -22.60
N PRO A 368 -3.67 21.14 -21.63
CA PRO A 368 -3.74 22.59 -21.85
C PRO A 368 -2.36 23.19 -22.17
N VAL A 369 -1.32 22.71 -21.48
CA VAL A 369 0.06 23.15 -21.68
C VAL A 369 0.58 22.74 -23.06
N THR A 370 0.29 21.51 -23.50
CA THR A 370 0.66 21.03 -24.84
C THR A 370 -0.02 21.84 -25.94
N ILE A 371 -1.31 22.19 -25.78
CA ILE A 371 -2.04 23.04 -26.75
C ILE A 371 -1.41 24.42 -26.84
N VAL A 372 -1.15 25.10 -25.72
CA VAL A 372 -0.51 26.42 -25.70
C VAL A 372 0.90 26.35 -26.29
N SER A 373 1.68 25.32 -25.94
CA SER A 373 3.03 25.08 -26.46
C SER A 373 3.04 24.86 -27.98
N MET A 374 2.04 24.15 -28.51
CA MET A 374 1.88 23.95 -29.96
C MET A 374 1.53 25.25 -30.69
N VAL A 375 0.63 26.07 -30.15
CA VAL A 375 0.28 27.38 -30.73
C VAL A 375 1.49 28.33 -30.72
N VAL A 376 2.26 28.39 -29.63
CA VAL A 376 3.49 29.18 -29.55
C VAL A 376 4.54 28.68 -30.56
N SER A 377 4.73 27.36 -30.66
CA SER A 377 5.69 26.75 -31.58
C SER A 377 5.34 26.98 -33.05
N LEU A 378 4.05 27.04 -33.41
CA LEU A 378 3.60 27.35 -34.77
C LEU A 378 3.71 28.85 -35.07
N GLY A 379 3.32 29.72 -34.13
CA GLY A 379 3.36 31.17 -34.32
C GLY A 379 4.76 31.80 -34.34
N GLY A 380 5.79 31.06 -33.92
CA GLY A 380 7.19 31.52 -33.89
C GLY A 380 8.18 30.48 -34.42
N GLN A 381 7.78 29.68 -35.40
CA GLN A 381 8.59 28.62 -36.01
C GLN A 381 10.01 29.10 -36.36
N GLY A 382 11.02 28.31 -36.00
CA GLY A 382 12.44 28.65 -36.20
C GLY A 382 13.04 29.69 -35.25
N SER A 383 12.24 30.39 -34.43
CA SER A 383 12.78 31.36 -33.48
C SER A 383 13.27 30.71 -32.18
N LEU A 384 14.46 31.11 -31.72
CA LEU A 384 14.98 30.73 -30.40
C LEU A 384 14.01 31.10 -29.27
N ALA A 385 13.32 32.24 -29.39
CA ALA A 385 12.33 32.70 -28.43
C ALA A 385 11.15 31.72 -28.29
N ALA A 386 10.58 31.22 -29.40
CA ALA A 386 9.50 30.24 -29.34
C ALA A 386 9.98 28.92 -28.74
N THR A 387 11.16 28.42 -29.11
CA THR A 387 11.75 27.21 -28.51
C THR A 387 11.93 27.33 -27.00
N VAL A 388 12.44 28.47 -26.51
CA VAL A 388 12.58 28.74 -25.07
C VAL A 388 11.21 28.77 -24.38
N VAL A 389 10.24 29.52 -24.90
CA VAL A 389 8.90 29.62 -24.30
C VAL A 389 8.19 28.26 -24.29
N THR A 390 8.20 27.53 -25.40
CA THR A 390 7.64 26.17 -25.51
C THR A 390 8.29 25.21 -24.52
N THR A 391 9.61 25.24 -24.35
CA THR A 391 10.28 24.36 -23.38
C THR A 391 9.98 24.73 -21.93
N VAL A 392 9.89 26.03 -21.62
CA VAL A 392 9.47 26.52 -20.29
C VAL A 392 8.03 26.11 -19.99
N LEU A 393 7.13 26.20 -20.97
CA LEU A 393 5.75 25.72 -20.84
C LEU A 393 5.71 24.22 -20.53
N PHE A 394 6.40 23.37 -21.31
CA PHE A 394 6.49 21.94 -21.04
C PHE A 394 7.05 21.63 -19.65
N ALA A 395 8.09 22.35 -19.21
CA ALA A 395 8.64 22.22 -17.86
C ALA A 395 7.58 22.56 -16.79
N ILE A 396 6.86 23.67 -16.93
CA ILE A 396 5.77 24.08 -16.01
C ILE A 396 4.65 23.02 -15.97
N GLY A 397 4.22 22.50 -17.12
CA GLY A 397 3.23 21.42 -17.20
C GLY A 397 3.70 20.13 -16.52
N GLY A 398 4.95 19.73 -16.77
CA GLY A 398 5.58 18.60 -16.09
C GLY A 398 5.66 18.77 -14.58
N VAL A 399 5.97 19.99 -14.09
CA VAL A 399 5.99 20.31 -12.66
C VAL A 399 4.59 20.23 -12.04
N LEU A 400 3.59 20.86 -12.67
CA LEU A 400 2.21 20.88 -12.19
C LEU A 400 1.60 19.46 -12.14
N SER A 401 1.89 18.66 -13.17
CA SER A 401 1.51 17.24 -13.24
C SER A 401 2.17 16.40 -12.14
N SER A 402 3.49 16.55 -11.96
CA SER A 402 4.28 15.81 -10.98
C SER A 402 3.94 16.18 -9.53
N MET A 403 3.63 17.46 -9.28
CA MET A 403 3.17 17.99 -7.98
C MET A 403 1.93 17.28 -7.43
N ILE A 404 1.03 16.85 -8.31
CA ILE A 404 -0.20 16.12 -7.96
C ILE A 404 0.03 14.60 -7.93
N THR A 405 0.83 14.07 -8.85
CA THR A 405 0.99 12.63 -9.05
C THR A 405 1.99 11.95 -8.11
N TYR A 406 3.09 12.61 -7.73
CA TYR A 406 4.07 12.02 -6.79
C TYR A 406 3.50 11.68 -5.41
N PRO A 407 2.66 12.54 -4.77
CA PRO A 407 1.94 12.18 -3.56
C PRO A 407 1.12 10.90 -3.65
N ILE A 408 0.49 10.67 -4.81
CA ILE A 408 -0.41 9.54 -5.02
C ILE A 408 0.41 8.25 -5.06
N GLN A 409 1.49 8.22 -5.85
CA GLN A 409 2.41 7.07 -5.89
C GLN A 409 2.99 6.76 -4.50
N ALA A 410 3.49 7.79 -3.81
CA ALA A 410 4.14 7.65 -2.52
C ALA A 410 3.17 7.22 -1.40
N GLY A 411 1.94 7.75 -1.40
CA GLY A 411 0.87 7.34 -0.46
C GLY A 411 0.41 5.90 -0.69
N VAL A 412 0.21 5.51 -1.95
CA VAL A 412 -0.11 4.11 -2.31
C VAL A 412 0.98 3.17 -1.85
N ASN A 413 2.26 3.48 -2.10
CA ASN A 413 3.38 2.62 -1.67
C ASN A 413 3.46 2.45 -0.15
N GLY A 414 3.24 3.52 0.63
CA GLY A 414 3.22 3.45 2.10
C GLY A 414 2.04 2.65 2.66
N LEU A 415 0.85 2.78 2.05
CA LEU A 415 -0.33 1.99 2.42
C LEU A 415 -0.23 0.53 1.98
N LEU A 416 0.35 0.26 0.81
CA LEU A 416 0.60 -1.10 0.32
C LEU A 416 1.61 -1.83 1.21
N TYR A 417 2.65 -1.14 1.69
CA TYR A 417 3.55 -1.68 2.72
C TYR A 417 2.82 -2.02 4.03
N THR A 418 1.89 -1.16 4.46
CA THR A 418 1.08 -1.37 5.66
C THR A 418 0.17 -2.60 5.51
N ASP A 419 -0.54 -2.73 4.39
CA ASP A 419 -1.33 -3.93 4.05
C ASP A 419 -0.49 -5.21 4.05
N ARG A 420 0.71 -5.14 3.46
CA ARG A 420 1.60 -6.30 3.39
C ARG A 420 2.08 -6.75 4.76
N ARG A 421 2.30 -5.85 5.71
CA ARG A 421 2.62 -6.23 7.11
C ARG A 421 1.40 -6.73 7.89
N MET A 422 0.21 -6.15 7.69
CA MET A 422 -1.01 -6.70 8.30
C MET A 422 -1.26 -8.14 7.85
N ARG A 423 -1.13 -8.43 6.55
CA ARG A 423 -1.36 -9.78 6.00
C ARG A 423 -0.24 -10.79 6.27
N ALA A 424 1.02 -10.36 6.29
CA ALA A 424 2.16 -11.27 6.48
C ALA A 424 2.56 -11.47 7.95
N GLU A 425 2.19 -10.55 8.85
CA GLU A 425 2.72 -10.50 10.22
C GLU A 425 1.65 -10.24 11.29
N ALA A 426 0.36 -10.26 10.93
CA ALA A 426 -0.75 -9.91 11.82
C ALA A 426 -0.57 -8.55 12.53
N PHE A 427 0.02 -7.58 11.82
CA PHE A 427 0.25 -6.22 12.33
C PHE A 427 -1.05 -5.47 12.66
N ASP A 428 -2.19 -5.92 12.11
CA ASP A 428 -3.53 -5.45 12.49
C ASP A 428 -3.85 -5.73 13.96
N LEU A 429 -3.39 -6.86 14.54
CA LEU A 429 -3.52 -7.15 15.97
C LEU A 429 -2.78 -6.10 16.82
N VAL A 430 -1.55 -5.76 16.45
CA VAL A 430 -0.73 -4.74 17.15
C VAL A 430 -1.42 -3.37 17.10
N LEU A 431 -1.96 -3.00 15.93
CA LEU A 431 -2.71 -1.75 15.76
C LEU A 431 -4.02 -1.76 16.56
N HIS A 432 -4.73 -2.89 16.65
CA HIS A 432 -5.94 -3.03 17.46
C HIS A 432 -5.66 -2.87 18.95
N THR A 433 -4.60 -3.50 19.48
CA THR A 433 -4.18 -3.32 20.88
C THR A 433 -3.84 -1.87 21.17
N ALA A 434 -3.02 -1.23 20.32
CA ALA A 434 -2.66 0.18 20.47
C ALA A 434 -3.87 1.13 20.41
N ALA A 435 -4.86 0.84 19.55
CA ALA A 435 -6.09 1.62 19.45
C ALA A 435 -7.00 1.50 20.70
N VAL A 436 -7.10 0.30 21.28
CA VAL A 436 -7.85 0.07 22.53
C VAL A 436 -7.14 0.76 23.70
N GLU A 437 -5.81 0.75 23.72
CA GLU A 437 -5.01 1.42 24.75
C GLU A 437 -5.10 2.96 24.64
N GLN A 438 -5.09 3.51 23.42
CA GLN A 438 -5.40 4.93 23.17
C GLN A 438 -6.78 5.32 23.72
N GLN A 439 -7.81 4.49 23.48
CA GLN A 439 -9.16 4.74 24.00
C GLN A 439 -9.25 4.71 25.52
N ARG A 440 -8.40 3.93 26.20
CA ARG A 440 -8.32 3.87 27.67
C ARG A 440 -7.54 5.04 28.28
N LEU A 441 -6.44 5.47 27.65
CA LEU A 441 -5.51 6.46 28.20
C LEU A 441 -5.79 7.90 27.76
N GLY A 442 -6.63 8.12 26.74
CA GLY A 442 -6.98 9.45 26.22
C GLY A 442 -5.85 10.16 25.44
N TRP A 443 -4.65 9.58 25.40
CA TRP A 443 -3.50 10.08 24.66
C TRP A 443 -2.73 8.92 24.02
N VAL A 444 -2.07 9.19 22.89
CA VAL A 444 -1.18 8.23 22.19
C VAL A 444 0.23 8.40 22.76
N PRO A 445 0.82 7.39 23.44
CA PRO A 445 2.23 7.44 23.83
C PRO A 445 3.11 7.83 22.62
N ALA A 446 4.30 8.41 22.85
CA ALA A 446 5.15 8.97 21.78
C ALA A 446 5.69 7.93 20.75
N THR A 447 5.16 6.71 20.80
CA THR A 447 5.61 5.44 20.25
C THR A 447 4.87 5.03 18.98
N ALA A 448 3.99 5.87 18.40
CA ALA A 448 3.33 5.57 17.12
C ALA A 448 4.33 5.28 15.98
N ASP A 449 5.54 5.83 16.05
CA ASP A 449 6.68 5.51 15.17
C ASP A 449 7.42 4.20 15.59
N GLU A 450 7.33 3.81 16.85
CA GLU A 450 7.96 2.60 17.43
C GLU A 450 7.14 1.33 17.20
N LEU A 451 5.81 1.43 17.14
CA LEU A 451 4.92 0.30 16.77
C LEU A 451 5.35 -0.36 15.45
N TRP A 452 5.94 0.41 14.52
CA TRP A 452 6.44 -0.10 13.25
C TRP A 452 7.79 -0.82 13.36
N HIS A 453 8.47 -0.75 14.49
CA HIS A 453 9.75 -1.42 14.70
C HIS A 453 9.55 -2.94 14.85
N PRO A 454 10.46 -3.79 14.32
CA PRO A 454 10.27 -5.25 14.37
C PRO A 454 10.11 -5.84 15.78
N SER A 455 10.60 -5.16 16.82
CA SER A 455 10.48 -5.58 18.23
C SER A 455 9.04 -5.64 18.77
N HIS A 456 8.07 -4.99 18.11
CA HIS A 456 6.66 -4.99 18.53
C HIS A 456 5.76 -5.85 17.62
N ALA A 457 6.32 -6.44 16.56
CA ALA A 457 5.58 -7.28 15.60
C ALA A 457 5.66 -8.79 15.91
N ALA A 458 6.41 -9.17 16.95
CA ALA A 458 6.41 -10.51 17.52
C ALA A 458 6.15 -10.40 19.03
N GLY A 459 5.58 -11.44 19.64
CA GLY A 459 5.14 -11.46 21.04
C GLY A 459 6.25 -11.45 22.11
N SER A 460 7.29 -10.63 21.94
CA SER A 460 8.31 -10.38 22.96
C SER A 460 7.91 -9.22 23.87
N GLY A 461 7.39 -9.55 25.06
CA GLY A 461 7.55 -8.78 26.31
C GLY A 461 7.21 -7.29 26.32
N VAL A 462 6.13 -6.96 27.04
CA VAL A 462 5.80 -5.64 27.61
C VAL A 462 7.01 -4.72 27.85
N PRO A 463 7.11 -3.54 27.21
CA PRO A 463 8.08 -2.50 27.57
C PRO A 463 7.61 -1.76 28.83
N GLY A 464 7.70 -2.41 29.98
CA GLY A 464 7.27 -1.89 31.28
C GLY A 464 8.43 -1.33 32.10
N SER A 465 8.75 -0.05 31.95
CA SER A 465 9.58 0.72 32.90
C SER A 465 9.40 2.22 32.66
N PRO A 466 8.64 2.95 33.49
CA PRO A 466 8.72 4.41 33.51
C PRO A 466 10.07 4.80 34.12
N VAL A 467 10.85 5.62 33.40
CA VAL A 467 12.00 6.31 33.98
C VAL A 467 11.45 7.39 34.91
N ALA A 468 11.53 7.12 36.23
CA ALA A 468 11.37 8.12 37.27
C ALA A 468 12.64 9.01 37.34
N PRO A 469 12.54 10.24 37.90
CA PRO A 469 13.27 11.42 37.42
C PRO A 469 14.79 11.43 37.67
#